data_AF-A0A094AD39-F1
#
_entry.id   AF-A0A094AD39-F1
#
_cell.length_a   1.000
_cell.length_b   1.000
_cell.length_c   1.000
_cell.angle_alpha   90.00
_cell.angle_beta   90.00
_cell.angle_gamma   90.00
#
_symmetry.space_group_name_H-M   'P 1'
#
loop_
_entity.id
_entity.type
_entity.pdbx_description
1 polymer ?
#
loop_
_entity_poly.entity_id
_entity_poly.type
_entity_poly.pdbx_seq_one_letter_code
_entity_poly.pdbx_strand_id
1 'polypeptide(L)'
;MLGVLALKEGVEFFLAFKAAHFTAMIESNNKGGFRGAGLVPFDPEAVISKLDVKLQTSTPTTPPSTDADPWFSQTPQNPIEAVSQSEYIKNRIARYKGSSPTPIFTAVDQLAKGTQ
;
A
#
# COMPACT_ATOMS: atom_id res chain seq x y z
N MET A 1 1.34 18.40 -33.83
CA MET A 1 2.60 19.06 -33.44
C MET A 1 2.79 19.19 -31.92
N LEU A 2 1.71 19.31 -31.12
CA LEU A 2 1.80 19.39 -29.65
C LEU A 2 2.31 18.11 -28.93
N GLY A 3 1.98 16.91 -29.44
CA GLY A 3 2.30 15.65 -28.76
C GLY A 3 3.78 15.23 -28.77
N VAL A 4 4.58 15.72 -29.72
CA VAL A 4 6.02 15.39 -29.81
C VAL A 4 6.86 16.23 -28.85
N LEU A 5 6.38 17.42 -28.48
CA LEU A 5 7.06 18.30 -27.53
C LEU A 5 6.92 17.78 -26.09
N ALA A 6 5.72 17.33 -25.70
CA ALA A 6 5.48 16.77 -24.37
C ALA A 6 6.26 15.46 -24.10
N LEU A 7 6.48 14.63 -25.13
CA LEU A 7 7.32 13.44 -25.01
C LEU A 7 8.80 13.78 -24.81
N LYS A 8 9.31 14.86 -25.42
CA LYS A 8 10.68 15.34 -25.19
C LYS A 8 10.87 15.84 -23.77
N GLU A 9 9.93 16.63 -23.26
CA GLU A 9 9.98 17.17 -21.89
C GLU A 9 9.99 16.05 -20.83
N GLY A 10 9.18 15.00 -21.03
CA GLY A 10 9.18 13.83 -20.16
C GLY A 10 10.52 13.09 -20.15
N VAL A 11 11.11 12.85 -21.33
CA VAL A 11 12.41 12.16 -21.45
C VAL A 11 13.54 12.97 -20.81
N GLU A 12 13.57 14.28 -21.03
CA GLU A 12 14.57 15.17 -20.43
C GLU A 12 14.46 15.20 -18.89
N PHE A 13 13.23 15.25 -18.36
CA PHE A 13 13.00 15.17 -16.92
C PHE A 13 13.55 13.86 -16.32
N PHE A 14 13.26 12.71 -16.92
CA PHE A 14 13.72 11.43 -16.37
C PHE A 14 15.26 11.31 -16.39
N LEU A 15 15.91 11.82 -17.43
CA LEU A 15 17.37 11.83 -17.51
C LEU A 15 17.98 12.76 -16.45
N ALA A 16 17.45 13.97 -16.32
CA ALA A 16 17.90 14.93 -15.31
C ALA A 16 17.65 14.41 -13.88
N PHE A 17 16.46 13.86 -13.62
CA PHE A 17 16.11 13.25 -12.34
C PHE A 17 17.04 12.09 -12.00
N LYS A 18 17.30 11.18 -12.95
CA LYS A 18 18.21 10.06 -12.75
C LYS A 18 19.61 10.55 -12.37
N ALA A 19 20.14 11.53 -13.10
CA ALA A 19 21.44 12.12 -12.81
C ALA A 19 21.49 12.80 -11.43
N ALA A 20 20.47 13.59 -11.10
CA ALA A 20 20.36 14.26 -9.81
C ALA A 20 20.22 13.26 -8.65
N HIS A 21 19.40 12.21 -8.81
CA HIS A 21 19.22 11.14 -7.83
C HIS A 21 20.54 10.45 -7.50
N PHE A 22 21.30 10.00 -8.51
CA PHE A 22 22.59 9.37 -8.26
C PHE A 22 23.62 10.34 -7.68
N THR A 23 23.57 11.61 -8.05
CA THR A 23 24.43 12.66 -7.45
C THR A 23 24.07 12.92 -5.98
N ALA A 24 22.79 12.82 -5.63
CA ALA A 24 22.29 13.07 -4.27
C ALA A 24 22.60 11.93 -3.30
N MET A 25 22.75 10.69 -3.79
CA MET A 25 22.99 9.46 -3.00
C MET A 25 24.42 9.32 -2.47
N ILE A 26 24.99 10.41 -1.94
CA ILE A 26 26.31 10.44 -1.30
C ILE A 26 26.19 10.29 0.22
N GLU A 27 27.26 9.78 0.84
CA GLU A 27 27.29 9.51 2.28
C GLU A 27 26.94 10.74 3.13
N SER A 28 27.45 11.93 2.76
CA SER A 28 27.18 13.18 3.49
C SER A 28 25.71 13.60 3.44
N ASN A 29 25.04 13.44 2.29
CA ASN A 29 23.62 13.77 2.13
C ASN A 29 22.75 12.79 2.89
N ASN A 30 23.06 11.49 2.79
CA ASN A 30 22.40 10.46 3.59
C ASN A 30 22.55 10.80 5.07
N LYS A 31 23.78 11.11 5.51
CA LYS A 31 24.04 11.51 6.90
C LYS A 31 23.31 12.79 7.32
N GLY A 32 23.11 13.73 6.41
CA GLY A 32 22.27 14.92 6.63
C GLY A 32 20.80 14.56 6.86
N GLY A 33 20.25 13.66 6.04
CA GLY A 33 18.85 13.21 6.12
C GLY A 33 18.52 12.52 7.44
N PHE A 34 19.33 11.54 7.85
CA PHE A 34 19.15 10.87 9.14
C PHE A 34 19.30 11.85 10.33
N ARG A 35 20.20 12.85 10.23
CA ARG A 35 20.29 13.91 11.23
C ARG A 35 19.02 14.74 11.31
N GLY A 36 18.47 15.15 10.17
CA GLY A 36 17.19 15.85 10.10
C GLY A 36 16.03 15.05 10.69
N ALA A 37 16.08 13.72 10.57
CA ALA A 37 15.11 12.80 11.16
C ALA A 37 15.35 12.48 12.65
N GLY A 38 16.41 13.04 13.27
CA GLY A 38 16.76 12.76 14.67
C GLY A 38 17.40 11.38 14.92
N LEU A 39 17.85 10.71 13.87
CA LEU A 39 18.55 9.42 13.93
C LEU A 39 20.07 9.66 14.11
N VAL A 40 20.43 10.30 15.22
CA VAL A 40 21.82 10.61 15.62
C VAL A 40 22.06 10.07 17.04
N PRO A 41 23.16 9.32 17.30
CA PRO A 41 24.25 8.97 16.38
C PRO A 41 23.83 7.99 15.27
N PHE A 42 24.64 7.91 14.21
CA PHE A 42 24.54 6.88 13.18
C PHE A 42 24.90 5.53 13.77
N ASP A 43 23.95 4.93 14.45
CA ASP A 43 24.07 3.58 14.97
C ASP A 43 23.05 2.69 14.23
N PRO A 44 23.50 1.97 13.18
CA PRO A 44 22.67 0.99 12.51
C PRO A 44 22.07 -0.03 13.49
N GLU A 45 22.81 -0.40 14.54
CA GLU A 45 22.35 -1.35 15.55
C GLU A 45 21.21 -0.77 16.41
N ALA A 46 21.23 0.54 16.68
CA ALA A 46 20.12 1.21 17.37
C ALA A 46 18.83 1.24 16.53
N VAL A 47 18.95 1.29 15.20
CA VAL A 47 17.79 1.20 14.29
C VAL A 47 17.30 -0.24 14.21
N ILE A 48 18.21 -1.20 14.01
CA ILE A 48 17.90 -2.62 13.87
C ILE A 48 17.30 -3.18 15.17
N SER A 49 17.83 -2.83 16.34
CA SER A 49 17.31 -3.27 17.65
C SER A 49 15.90 -2.77 17.95
N LYS A 50 15.47 -1.66 17.36
CA LYS A 50 14.09 -1.14 17.45
C LYS A 50 13.17 -1.73 16.39
N LEU A 51 13.72 -2.33 15.34
CA LEU A 51 12.97 -2.94 14.25
C LEU A 51 12.54 -4.35 14.69
N ASP A 52 11.38 -4.48 15.35
CA ASP A 52 10.77 -5.79 15.65
C ASP A 52 10.20 -6.41 14.35
N VAL A 53 11.08 -6.93 13.49
CA VAL A 53 10.71 -7.62 12.26
C VAL A 53 10.18 -8.99 12.62
N LYS A 54 8.91 -9.06 13.03
CA LYS A 54 8.17 -10.31 13.10
C LYS A 54 7.81 -10.73 11.68
N LEU A 55 8.55 -11.71 11.17
CA LEU A 55 8.12 -12.52 10.02
C LEU A 55 6.81 -13.23 10.39
N GLN A 56 5.69 -12.54 10.14
CA GLN A 56 4.38 -13.16 10.11
C GLN A 56 4.31 -13.97 8.82
N THR A 57 4.77 -15.23 8.87
CA THR A 57 4.28 -16.22 7.93
C THR A 57 2.80 -16.34 8.24
N SER A 58 1.95 -15.68 7.45
CA SER A 58 0.52 -15.94 7.47
C SER A 58 0.36 -17.45 7.43
N THR A 59 -0.13 -18.04 8.52
CA THR A 59 -0.47 -19.46 8.53
C THR A 59 -1.34 -19.68 7.29
N PRO A 60 -1.01 -20.64 6.40
CA PRO A 60 -1.84 -20.88 5.24
C PRO A 60 -3.24 -21.18 5.77
N THR A 61 -4.13 -20.21 5.58
CA THR A 61 -5.55 -20.44 5.80
C THR A 61 -5.90 -21.47 4.74
N THR A 62 -6.40 -22.63 5.17
CA THR A 62 -6.97 -23.64 4.28
C THR A 62 -7.72 -22.89 3.18
N PRO A 63 -7.38 -23.09 1.89
CA PRO A 63 -8.14 -22.45 0.83
C PRO A 63 -9.61 -22.75 1.10
N PRO A 64 -10.51 -21.76 0.97
CA PRO A 64 -11.93 -22.05 1.09
C PRO A 64 -12.22 -23.24 0.18
N SER A 65 -13.02 -24.19 0.68
CA SER A 65 -13.43 -25.38 -0.08
C SER A 65 -13.72 -25.00 -1.52
N THR A 66 -13.31 -25.85 -2.47
CA THR A 66 -13.43 -25.62 -3.92
C THR A 66 -14.85 -25.22 -4.39
N ASP A 67 -15.86 -25.35 -3.54
CA ASP A 67 -17.24 -24.87 -3.74
C ASP A 67 -17.48 -23.38 -3.42
N ALA A 68 -16.49 -22.65 -2.90
CA ALA A 68 -16.57 -21.20 -2.78
C ALA A 68 -16.12 -20.59 -4.10
N ASP A 69 -17.07 -19.99 -4.81
CA ASP A 69 -16.80 -19.22 -6.03
C ASP A 69 -15.57 -18.30 -5.78
N PRO A 70 -14.50 -18.41 -6.59
CA PRO A 70 -13.32 -17.58 -6.43
C PRO A 70 -13.78 -16.12 -6.44
N TRP A 71 -13.37 -15.33 -5.45
CA TRP A 71 -13.71 -13.90 -5.44
C TRP A 71 -13.22 -13.24 -6.73
N PHE A 72 -14.13 -12.66 -7.50
CA PHE A 72 -13.85 -11.84 -8.67
C PHE A 72 -14.21 -10.38 -8.37
N SER A 73 -13.34 -9.43 -8.77
CA SER A 73 -13.56 -7.99 -8.62
C SER A 73 -14.56 -7.44 -9.65
N GLN A 74 -15.70 -8.11 -9.82
CA GLN A 74 -16.76 -7.69 -10.73
C GLN A 74 -17.72 -6.73 -10.02
N THR A 75 -18.14 -5.69 -10.72
CA THR A 75 -19.18 -4.76 -10.25
C THR A 75 -20.46 -5.54 -9.94
N PRO A 76 -21.04 -5.42 -8.74
CA PRO A 76 -22.34 -5.99 -8.43
C PRO A 76 -23.39 -5.55 -9.45
N GLN A 77 -24.15 -6.50 -9.98
CA GLN A 77 -25.22 -6.22 -10.94
C GLN A 77 -26.57 -5.99 -10.26
N ASN A 78 -26.67 -6.33 -8.97
CA ASN A 78 -27.87 -6.15 -8.17
C ASN A 78 -27.54 -5.85 -6.69
N PRO A 79 -28.50 -5.34 -5.91
CA PRO A 79 -28.28 -5.01 -4.49
C PRO A 79 -27.88 -6.21 -3.64
N ILE A 80 -28.35 -7.42 -3.95
CA ILE A 80 -28.05 -8.63 -3.19
C ILE A 80 -26.55 -8.96 -3.31
N GLU A 81 -25.99 -8.88 -4.52
CA GLU A 81 -24.56 -9.04 -4.77
C GLU A 81 -23.74 -7.97 -4.05
N ALA A 82 -24.19 -6.71 -4.06
CA ALA A 82 -23.48 -5.62 -3.40
C ALA A 82 -23.39 -5.81 -1.88
N VAL A 83 -24.47 -6.28 -1.25
CA VAL A 83 -24.48 -6.63 0.18
C VAL A 83 -23.55 -7.81 0.46
N SER A 84 -23.61 -8.87 -0.36
CA SER A 84 -22.76 -10.05 -0.21
C SER A 84 -21.26 -9.71 -0.32
N GLN A 85 -20.88 -8.90 -1.31
CA GLN A 85 -19.50 -8.44 -1.47
C GLN A 85 -19.06 -7.53 -0.31
N SER A 86 -19.95 -6.66 0.18
CA SER A 86 -19.65 -5.79 1.33
C SER A 86 -19.40 -6.60 2.61
N GLU A 87 -20.23 -7.60 2.90
CA GLU A 87 -20.05 -8.55 4.01
C GLU A 87 -18.72 -9.31 3.91
N TYR A 88 -18.38 -9.80 2.72
CA TYR A 88 -17.11 -10.47 2.48
C TYR A 88 -15.90 -9.57 2.78
N ILE A 89 -15.92 -8.32 2.29
CA ILE A 89 -14.85 -7.35 2.52
C ILE A 89 -14.72 -7.02 4.01
N LYS A 90 -15.84 -6.78 4.71
CA LYS A 90 -15.87 -6.57 6.17
C LYS A 90 -15.23 -7.72 6.95
N ASN A 91 -15.58 -8.96 6.61
CA ASN A 91 -15.00 -10.15 7.24
C ASN A 91 -13.50 -10.29 7.00
N ARG A 92 -12.99 -9.80 5.87
CA ARG A 92 -11.55 -9.78 5.57
C ARG A 92 -10.82 -8.71 6.36
N ILE A 93 -11.38 -7.51 6.44
CA ILE A 93 -10.86 -6.40 7.23
C ILE A 93 -10.82 -6.78 8.73
N ALA A 94 -11.87 -7.42 9.26
CA ALA A 94 -11.94 -7.86 10.65
C ALA A 94 -10.80 -8.82 11.06
N ARG A 95 -10.35 -9.65 10.11
CA ARG A 95 -9.27 -10.63 10.31
C ARG A 95 -7.87 -10.03 10.19
N TYR A 96 -7.74 -8.81 9.71
CA TYR A 96 -6.46 -8.13 9.56
C TYR A 96 -5.85 -7.81 10.94
N LYS A 97 -4.62 -8.28 11.17
CA LYS A 97 -3.82 -7.99 12.36
C LYS A 97 -2.83 -6.88 12.00
N GLY A 98 -3.08 -5.65 12.46
CA GLY A 98 -2.24 -4.51 12.13
C GLY A 98 -2.89 -3.18 12.48
N SER A 99 -2.90 -2.25 11.52
CA SER A 99 -3.53 -0.94 11.66
C SER A 99 -5.02 -1.02 12.01
N SER A 100 -5.53 0.06 12.61
CA SER A 100 -6.94 0.16 12.93
C SER A 100 -7.80 0.04 11.66
N PRO A 101 -8.73 -0.92 11.59
CA PRO A 101 -9.55 -1.13 10.40
C PRO A 101 -10.68 -0.11 10.22
N THR A 102 -10.88 0.79 11.20
CA THR A 102 -12.07 1.65 11.31
C THR A 102 -12.35 2.51 10.07
N PRO A 103 -11.37 3.21 9.46
CA PRO A 103 -11.65 4.05 8.29
C PRO A 103 -12.15 3.23 7.08
N ILE A 104 -11.65 2.00 6.93
CA ILE A 104 -12.01 1.11 5.82
C ILE A 104 -13.40 0.52 6.05
N PHE A 105 -13.73 0.14 7.29
CA PHE A 105 -15.09 -0.31 7.65
C PHE A 105 -16.15 0.73 7.31
N THR A 106 -15.91 1.99 7.69
CA THR A 106 -16.85 3.07 7.40
C THR A 106 -17.07 3.24 5.90
N ALA A 107 -16.01 3.17 5.09
CA ALA A 107 -16.14 3.27 3.63
C ALA A 107 -16.98 2.13 3.04
N VAL A 108 -16.79 0.89 3.50
CA VAL A 108 -17.57 -0.27 3.05
C VAL A 108 -19.03 -0.17 3.48
N ASP A 109 -19.32 0.37 4.66
CA ASP A 109 -20.69 0.64 5.10
C ASP A 109 -21.41 1.66 4.22
N GLN A 110 -20.72 2.74 3.81
CA GLN A 110 -21.29 3.74 2.91
C GLN A 110 -21.56 3.16 1.52
N LEU A 111 -20.65 2.31 1.02
CA LEU A 111 -20.85 1.61 -0.25
C LEU A 111 -22.12 0.75 -0.20
N ALA A 112 -22.30 -0.05 0.86
CA ALA A 112 -23.48 -0.90 1.02
C ALA A 112 -24.78 -0.08 1.06
N LYS A 113 -24.79 1.03 1.80
CA LYS A 113 -25.97 1.92 1.90
C LYS A 113 -26.38 2.54 0.58
N GLY A 114 -25.43 2.83 -0.32
CA GLY A 114 -25.72 3.38 -1.64
C GLY A 114 -26.35 2.39 -2.63
N THR A 115 -26.51 1.12 -2.26
CA THR A 115 -27.10 0.07 -3.09
C THR A 115 -28.53 -0.31 -2.72
N GLN A 116 -29.06 0.30 -1.65
CA GLN A 116 -30.47 0.24 -1.24
C GLN A 116 -31.25 1.42 -1.83
#